data_AF-A0A2Z2KFI0-F1
#
_entry.id   AF-A0A2Z2KFI0-F1
#
_cell.length_a   1.000
_cell.length_b   1.000
_cell.length_c   1.000
_cell.angle_alpha   90.00
_cell.angle_beta   90.00
_cell.angle_gamma   90.00
#
_symmetry.space_group_name_H-M   'P 1'
#
loop_
_entity.id
_entity.type
_entity.pdbx_description
1 polymer ?
#
loop_
_entity_poly.entity_id
_entity_poly.type
_entity_poly.pdbx_seq_one_letter_code
_entity_poly.pdbx_strand_id
1 'polypeptide(L)'
;MLESALFFEQWNKLIYTADILHNYAQRIYEERQYYKAKGLAIPLIKMEHPLVYYFGFSQQMRGIAYQKLERYEQAKDSIYRYAELGWIEDLGEEGIEIARNFRFLAKVNLYAVEILSGRTELLNDYVRFLQTYPKGMLDGLDVIIQTALCYKLNVDEQLCLLSDQIAGIKTEKDAEVQSKYSKFTSLVDLYNKQKAQYTGYLV
;
A
#
# COMPACT_ATOMS: atom_id res chain seq x y z
N MET A 1 -9.81 2.70 15.04
CA MET A 1 -10.69 3.38 14.05
C MET A 1 -10.15 3.24 12.62
N LEU A 2 -8.87 3.57 12.37
CA LEU A 2 -8.22 3.38 11.06
C LEU A 2 -8.20 1.91 10.63
N GLU A 3 -7.69 1.02 11.49
CA GLU A 3 -7.62 -0.42 11.21
C GLU A 3 -8.99 -1.02 10.92
N SER A 4 -10.03 -0.61 11.67
CA SER A 4 -11.40 -1.03 11.41
C SER A 4 -11.92 -0.52 10.06
N ALA A 5 -11.63 0.73 9.69
CA ALA A 5 -12.03 1.27 8.40
C ALA A 5 -11.30 0.57 7.24
N LEU A 6 -10.03 0.20 7.43
CA LEU A 6 -9.26 -0.60 6.49
C LEU A 6 -9.85 -2.01 6.35
N PHE A 7 -10.11 -2.69 7.47
CA PHE A 7 -10.64 -4.06 7.50
C PHE A 7 -12.01 -4.17 6.83
N PHE A 8 -12.89 -3.19 7.06
CA PHE A 8 -14.22 -3.14 6.44
C PHE A 8 -14.25 -2.40 5.10
N GLU A 9 -13.10 -2.08 4.52
CA GLU A 9 -12.98 -1.42 3.20
C GLU A 9 -13.76 -0.11 3.07
N GLN A 10 -13.87 0.64 4.17
CA GLN A 10 -14.56 1.93 4.23
C GLN A 10 -13.62 3.05 3.74
N TRP A 11 -13.26 3.04 2.46
CA TRP A 11 -12.17 3.87 1.90
C TRP A 11 -12.30 5.37 2.17
N ASN A 12 -13.50 5.93 1.99
CA ASN A 12 -13.74 7.36 2.28
C ASN A 12 -13.57 7.67 3.77
N LYS A 13 -13.98 6.75 4.66
CA LYS A 13 -13.78 6.90 6.11
C LYS A 13 -12.31 6.72 6.48
N LEU A 14 -11.60 5.83 5.78
CA LEU A 14 -10.17 5.63 5.97
C LEU A 14 -9.40 6.91 5.64
N ILE A 15 -9.71 7.57 4.52
CA ILE A 15 -9.16 8.88 4.14
C ILE A 15 -9.46 9.91 5.24
N TYR A 16 -10.73 10.08 5.61
CA TYR A 16 -11.14 11.05 6.62
C TYR A 16 -10.43 10.85 7.97
N THR A 17 -10.34 9.60 8.43
CA THR A 17 -9.70 9.28 9.70
C THR A 17 -8.18 9.49 9.61
N ALA A 18 -7.58 9.22 8.46
CA ALA A 18 -6.16 9.46 8.22
C ALA A 18 -5.83 10.95 8.17
N ASP A 19 -6.71 11.78 7.59
CA ASP A 19 -6.57 13.24 7.62
C ASP A 19 -6.64 13.78 9.05
N ILE A 20 -7.55 13.26 9.89
CA ILE A 20 -7.59 13.61 11.31
C ILE A 20 -6.27 13.27 12.00
N LEU A 21 -5.76 12.05 11.80
CA LEU A 21 -4.50 11.62 12.40
C LEU A 21 -3.34 12.52 11.97
N HIS A 22 -3.25 12.83 10.67
CA HIS A 22 -2.24 13.72 10.13
C HIS A 22 -2.31 15.11 10.75
N ASN A 23 -3.52 15.69 10.88
CA ASN A 23 -3.72 17.00 11.49
C ASN A 23 -3.28 17.05 12.95
N TYR A 24 -3.51 15.99 13.73
CA TYR A 24 -3.00 15.91 15.10
C TYR A 24 -1.46 15.82 15.14
N ALA A 25 -0.86 14.98 14.29
CA ALA A 25 0.59 14.86 14.20
C ALA A 25 1.24 16.20 13.80
N GLN A 26 0.63 16.91 12.85
CA GLN A 26 1.06 18.23 12.38
C GLN A 26 1.02 19.25 13.52
N ARG A 27 -0.09 19.36 14.25
CA ARG A 27 -0.21 20.29 15.38
C ARG A 27 0.82 20.02 16.48
N ILE A 28 1.05 18.74 16.81
CA ILE A 28 2.08 18.36 17.79
C ILE A 28 3.47 18.75 17.30
N TYR A 29 3.77 18.55 16.01
CA TYR A 29 5.06 18.94 15.44
C TYR A 29 5.26 20.46 15.49
N GLU A 30 4.26 21.23 15.05
CA GLU A 30 4.29 22.70 15.05
C GLU A 30 4.46 23.27 16.46
N GLU A 31 3.77 22.70 17.44
CA GLU A 31 3.93 23.07 18.85
C GLU A 31 5.38 22.80 19.32
N ARG A 32 5.94 21.61 19.05
CA ARG A 32 7.34 21.31 19.41
C ARG A 32 8.33 22.30 18.79
N GLN A 33 8.13 22.65 17.52
CA GLN A 33 8.97 23.62 16.81
C GLN A 33 8.85 25.01 17.42
N TYR A 34 7.64 25.44 17.80
CA TYR A 34 7.43 26.70 18.50
C TYR A 34 8.17 26.77 19.84
N TYR A 35 8.06 25.74 20.68
CA TYR A 35 8.77 25.68 21.96
C TYR A 35 10.29 25.68 21.77
N LYS A 36 10.81 24.91 20.81
CA LYS A 36 12.23 24.89 20.44
C LYS A 36 12.73 26.27 20.02
N ALA A 37 12.01 26.96 19.15
CA ALA A 37 12.35 28.30 18.69
C ALA A 37 12.34 29.36 19.82
N LYS A 38 11.55 29.14 20.88
CA LYS A 38 11.51 30.00 22.07
C LYS A 38 12.53 29.61 23.15
N GLY A 39 13.30 28.54 22.95
CA GLY A 39 14.19 27.98 23.98
C GLY A 39 13.43 27.46 25.20
N LEU A 40 12.14 27.12 25.05
CA LEU A 40 11.30 26.60 26.11
C LEU A 40 11.42 25.07 26.19
N ALA A 41 11.19 24.53 27.38
CA ALA A 41 11.10 23.08 27.57
C ALA A 41 9.92 22.52 26.76
N ILE A 42 10.20 21.55 25.88
CA ILE A 42 9.18 20.90 25.05
C ILE A 42 8.30 20.03 25.95
N PRO A 43 6.97 20.19 25.92
CA PRO A 43 6.05 19.34 26.69
C PRO A 43 6.19 17.87 26.31
N LEU A 44 6.32 16.99 27.30
CA LEU A 44 6.34 15.56 27.08
C LEU A 44 4.91 15.06 26.82
N ILE A 45 4.60 14.79 25.56
CA ILE A 45 3.35 14.13 25.16
C ILE A 45 3.61 12.64 25.09
N LYS A 46 2.93 11.87 25.95
CA LYS A 46 2.99 10.39 25.90
C LYS A 46 2.23 9.91 24.67
N MET A 47 2.95 9.29 23.74
CA MET A 47 2.41 8.66 22.55
C MET A 47 2.87 7.20 22.52
N GLU A 48 2.11 6.33 21.86
CA GLU A 48 2.46 4.91 21.70
C GLU A 48 3.64 4.72 20.74
N HIS A 49 3.77 5.63 19.77
CA HIS A 49 4.86 5.62 18.79
C HIS A 49 5.50 7.01 18.64
N PRO A 50 6.73 7.09 18.12
CA PRO A 50 7.34 8.36 17.72
C PRO A 50 6.47 9.12 16.72
N LEU A 51 6.56 10.46 16.73
CA LEU A 51 5.69 11.33 15.92
C LEU A 51 5.73 11.01 14.41
N VAL A 52 6.91 10.62 13.90
CA VAL A 52 7.11 10.21 12.50
C VAL A 52 6.23 9.04 12.08
N TYR A 53 5.89 8.14 13.00
CA TYR A 53 5.00 7.02 12.72
C TYR A 53 3.64 7.52 12.25
N TYR A 54 3.06 8.50 12.95
CA TYR A 54 1.73 9.00 12.64
C TYR A 54 1.70 9.78 11.32
N PHE A 55 2.80 10.47 10.96
CA PHE A 55 2.96 11.07 9.63
C PHE A 55 2.99 10.01 8.53
N GLY A 56 3.83 8.98 8.68
CA GLY A 56 3.93 7.91 7.69
C GLY A 56 2.63 7.11 7.56
N PHE A 57 2.05 6.70 8.69
CA PHE A 57 0.87 5.85 8.73
C PHE A 57 -0.37 6.55 8.17
N SER A 58 -0.59 7.82 8.51
CA SER A 58 -1.71 8.59 7.93
C SER A 58 -1.62 8.67 6.41
N GLN A 59 -0.45 9.01 5.87
CA GLN A 59 -0.27 9.11 4.41
C GLN A 59 -0.31 7.75 3.72
N GLN A 60 0.20 6.69 4.35
CA GLN A 60 0.06 5.31 3.85
C GLN A 60 -1.41 4.91 3.71
N MET A 61 -2.23 5.16 4.74
CA MET A 61 -3.65 4.82 4.71
C MET A 61 -4.42 5.61 3.63
N ARG A 62 -4.09 6.89 3.45
CA ARG A 62 -4.61 7.71 2.34
C ARG A 62 -4.23 7.12 0.98
N GLY A 63 -2.96 6.76 0.80
CA GLY A 63 -2.46 6.14 -0.42
C GLY A 63 -3.20 4.86 -0.78
N ILE A 64 -3.37 3.95 0.18
CA ILE A 64 -4.13 2.70 0.00
C ILE A 64 -5.58 2.98 -0.38
N ALA A 65 -6.25 3.88 0.33
CA ALA A 65 -7.64 4.22 0.05
C ALA A 65 -7.82 4.81 -1.35
N TYR A 66 -6.94 5.75 -1.76
CA TYR A 66 -6.99 6.32 -3.10
C TYR A 66 -6.69 5.30 -4.18
N GLN A 67 -5.75 4.38 -3.98
CA GLN A 67 -5.50 3.27 -4.91
C GLN A 67 -6.76 2.41 -5.09
N LYS A 68 -7.43 2.03 -3.99
CA LYS A 68 -8.66 1.21 -4.02
C LYS A 68 -9.86 1.94 -4.61
N LEU A 69 -9.84 3.27 -4.62
CA LEU A 69 -10.81 4.12 -5.30
C LEU A 69 -10.41 4.48 -6.74
N GLU A 70 -9.35 3.86 -7.27
CA GLU A 70 -8.80 4.10 -8.62
C GLU A 70 -8.37 5.57 -8.86
N ARG A 71 -8.09 6.28 -7.78
CA ARG A 71 -7.62 7.67 -7.75
C ARG A 71 -6.09 7.72 -7.71
N TYR A 72 -5.46 7.22 -8.77
CA TYR A 72 -4.03 6.89 -8.77
C TYR A 72 -3.11 8.10 -8.56
N GLU A 73 -3.46 9.28 -9.08
CA GLU A 73 -2.66 10.50 -8.83
C GLU A 73 -2.67 10.89 -7.33
N GLN A 74 -3.84 10.88 -6.68
CA GLN A 74 -3.91 11.15 -5.25
C GLN A 74 -3.22 10.06 -4.41
N ALA A 75 -3.22 8.81 -4.89
CA ALA A 75 -2.48 7.73 -4.27
C ALA A 75 -0.97 8.00 -4.33
N LYS A 76 -0.43 8.35 -5.50
CA LYS A 76 0.99 8.73 -5.68
C LYS A 76 1.37 9.92 -4.81
N ASP A 77 0.57 10.98 -4.79
CA ASP A 77 0.81 12.15 -3.93
C ASP A 77 0.91 11.77 -2.45
N SER A 78 0.05 10.86 -1.99
CA SER A 78 0.10 10.36 -0.61
C SER A 78 1.35 9.51 -0.39
N ILE A 79 1.73 8.68 -1.35
CA ILE A 79 2.93 7.84 -1.29
C ILE A 79 4.22 8.66 -1.18
N TYR A 80 4.36 9.70 -2.00
CA TYR A 80 5.53 10.57 -1.94
C TYR A 80 5.68 11.27 -0.58
N ARG A 81 4.57 11.60 0.09
CA ARG A 81 4.59 12.25 1.41
C ARG A 81 5.15 11.38 2.53
N TYR A 82 5.05 10.06 2.43
CA TYR A 82 5.67 9.15 3.41
C TYR A 82 6.94 8.45 2.90
N ALA A 83 7.26 8.59 1.61
CA ALA A 83 8.54 8.12 1.05
C ALA A 83 9.74 8.87 1.65
N GLU A 84 9.55 10.15 1.97
CA GLU A 84 10.57 11.00 2.56
C GLU A 84 10.05 11.67 3.84
N LEU A 85 10.38 11.07 4.98
CA LEU A 85 10.07 11.60 6.31
C LEU A 85 11.29 12.23 7.00
N GLY A 86 12.42 12.36 6.29
CA GLY A 86 13.66 12.91 6.82
C GLY A 86 13.63 14.42 7.11
N TRP A 87 12.56 15.12 6.73
CA TRP A 87 12.33 16.51 7.10
C TRP A 87 11.92 16.68 8.58
N ILE A 88 11.49 15.60 9.24
CA ILE A 88 11.13 15.62 10.66
C ILE A 88 12.42 15.67 11.47
N GLU A 89 12.54 16.68 12.32
CA GLU A 89 13.68 16.84 13.22
C GLU A 89 13.61 15.88 14.42
N ASP A 90 14.76 15.64 15.05
CA ASP A 90 14.86 14.94 16.34
C ASP A 90 14.23 13.54 16.34
N LEU A 91 14.35 12.82 15.22
CA LEU A 91 13.76 11.48 15.02
C LEU A 91 14.26 10.42 16.01
N GLY A 92 15.50 10.55 16.49
CA GLY A 92 16.18 9.47 17.21
C GLY A 92 16.36 8.20 16.37
N GLU A 93 16.96 7.16 16.96
CA GLU A 93 17.22 5.90 16.24
C GLU A 93 15.92 5.18 15.83
N GLU A 94 14.95 5.12 16.74
CA GLU A 94 13.64 4.50 16.48
C GLU A 94 12.90 5.21 15.33
N GLY A 95 12.87 6.54 15.34
CA GLY A 95 12.21 7.32 14.29
C GLY A 95 12.89 7.19 12.93
N ILE A 96 14.22 7.10 12.90
CA ILE A 96 14.98 6.85 11.66
C ILE A 96 14.61 5.48 11.08
N GLU A 97 14.49 4.45 11.92
CA GLU A 97 14.13 3.11 11.46
C GLU A 97 12.67 3.06 10.95
N ILE A 98 11.75 3.74 11.63
CA ILE A 98 10.37 3.91 11.16
C ILE A 98 10.34 4.61 9.79
N ALA A 99 11.10 5.70 9.61
CA ALA A 99 11.18 6.41 8.33
C ALA A 99 11.73 5.52 7.20
N ARG A 100 12.75 4.68 7.48
CA ARG A 100 13.27 3.70 6.51
C ARG A 100 12.22 2.67 6.13
N ASN A 101 11.46 2.15 7.10
CA ASN A 101 10.38 1.21 6.85
C ASN A 101 9.29 1.83 5.97
N PHE A 102 8.88 3.08 6.25
CA PHE A 102 7.93 3.80 5.41
C PHE A 102 8.46 4.05 4.00
N ARG A 103 9.75 4.39 3.84
CA ARG A 103 10.37 4.53 2.52
C ARG A 103 10.34 3.21 1.72
N PHE A 104 10.58 2.08 2.38
CA PHE A 104 10.45 0.77 1.74
C PHE A 104 8.99 0.48 1.33
N LEU A 105 8.02 0.71 2.22
CA LEU A 105 6.60 0.57 1.91
C LEU A 105 6.14 1.53 0.79
N ALA A 106 6.74 2.72 0.70
CA ALA A 106 6.45 3.68 -0.35
C ALA A 106 6.89 3.13 -1.71
N LYS A 107 8.08 2.52 -1.78
CA LYS A 107 8.55 1.84 -2.99
C LYS A 107 7.59 0.73 -3.42
N VAL A 108 7.14 -0.12 -2.49
CA VAL A 108 6.20 -1.21 -2.79
C VAL A 108 4.88 -0.68 -3.35
N ASN A 109 4.30 0.31 -2.68
CA ASN A 109 3.00 0.85 -3.05
C ASN A 109 3.07 1.69 -4.32
N LEU A 110 4.14 2.45 -4.54
CA LEU A 110 4.33 3.21 -5.77
C LEU A 110 4.40 2.27 -6.98
N TYR A 111 5.10 1.15 -6.83
CA TYR A 111 5.18 0.12 -7.86
C TYR A 111 3.79 -0.38 -8.28
N ALA A 112 2.97 -0.75 -7.29
CA ALA A 112 1.61 -1.20 -7.51
C ALA A 112 0.74 -0.14 -8.20
N VAL A 113 0.79 1.11 -7.71
CA VAL A 113 -0.02 2.22 -8.26
C VAL A 113 0.38 2.57 -9.68
N GLU A 114 1.68 2.61 -10.01
CA GLU A 114 2.14 2.90 -11.37
C GLU A 114 1.61 1.85 -12.37
N ILE A 115 1.67 0.56 -12.01
CA ILE A 115 1.17 -0.53 -12.85
C ILE A 115 -0.35 -0.43 -13.04
N LEU A 116 -1.11 -0.26 -11.94
CA LEU A 116 -2.56 -0.09 -12.00
C LEU A 116 -2.96 1.14 -12.85
N SER A 117 -2.16 2.21 -12.79
CA SER A 117 -2.38 3.42 -13.59
C SER A 117 -2.00 3.30 -15.08
N GLY A 118 -1.50 2.13 -15.51
CA GLY A 118 -1.30 1.80 -16.93
C GLY A 118 0.14 1.64 -17.37
N ARG A 119 1.11 1.72 -16.44
CA ARG A 119 2.52 1.40 -16.73
C ARG A 119 2.77 -0.10 -16.75
N THR A 120 2.13 -0.76 -17.71
CA THR A 120 2.11 -2.22 -17.83
C THR A 120 3.49 -2.81 -18.17
N GLU A 121 4.40 -2.00 -18.72
CA GLU A 121 5.81 -2.36 -18.95
C GLU A 121 6.55 -2.74 -17.66
N LEU A 122 6.06 -2.27 -16.50
CA LEU A 122 6.67 -2.53 -15.21
C LEU A 122 6.28 -3.90 -14.61
N LEU A 123 5.37 -4.63 -15.23
CA LEU A 123 4.79 -5.87 -14.68
C LEU A 123 5.84 -6.96 -14.44
N ASN A 124 6.77 -7.16 -15.38
CA ASN A 124 7.80 -8.20 -15.26
C ASN A 124 8.78 -7.88 -14.13
N ASP A 125 9.14 -6.61 -13.99
CA ASP A 125 10.04 -6.15 -12.94
C ASP A 125 9.34 -6.23 -11.56
N TYR A 126 8.02 -6.04 -11.53
CA TYR A 126 7.19 -6.21 -10.34
C TYR A 126 7.11 -7.67 -9.88
N VAL A 127 6.94 -8.61 -10.81
CA VAL A 127 6.96 -10.05 -10.48
C VAL A 127 8.30 -10.44 -9.85
N ARG A 128 9.43 -10.00 -10.43
CA ARG A 128 10.76 -10.23 -9.84
C ARG A 128 10.88 -9.60 -8.45
N PHE A 129 10.33 -8.40 -8.27
CA PHE A 129 10.31 -7.75 -6.97
C PHE A 129 9.50 -8.56 -5.93
N LEU A 130 8.30 -9.04 -6.28
CA LEU A 130 7.45 -9.85 -5.38
C LEU A 130 8.13 -11.13 -4.93
N GLN A 131 8.93 -11.77 -5.79
CA GLN A 131 9.72 -12.95 -5.42
C GLN A 131 10.71 -12.66 -4.28
N THR A 132 11.18 -11.41 -4.16
CA THR A 132 12.08 -10.97 -3.07
C THR A 132 11.33 -10.42 -1.85
N TYR A 133 10.01 -10.24 -1.94
CA TYR A 133 9.19 -9.64 -0.89
C TYR A 133 7.93 -10.48 -0.58
N PRO A 134 8.07 -11.64 0.10
CA PRO A 134 6.95 -12.55 0.36
C PRO A 134 5.79 -11.93 1.14
N LYS A 135 6.07 -10.94 2.02
CA LYS A 135 5.04 -10.26 2.82
C LYS A 135 4.01 -9.51 1.97
N GLY A 136 4.37 -9.08 0.76
CA GLY A 136 3.47 -8.37 -0.16
C GLY A 136 2.86 -9.25 -1.25
N MET A 137 3.00 -10.59 -1.16
CA MET A 137 2.66 -11.50 -2.25
C MET A 137 1.17 -11.42 -2.63
N LEU A 138 0.26 -11.52 -1.67
CA LEU A 138 -1.18 -11.48 -1.94
C LEU A 138 -1.62 -10.15 -2.57
N ASP A 139 -1.20 -9.03 -2.00
CA ASP A 139 -1.54 -7.71 -2.53
C ASP A 139 -0.93 -7.51 -3.94
N GLY A 140 0.25 -8.07 -4.20
CA GLY A 140 0.87 -8.02 -5.51
C GLY A 140 0.21 -8.89 -6.56
N LEU A 141 -0.28 -10.07 -6.18
CA LEU A 141 -1.08 -10.93 -7.05
C LEU A 141 -2.38 -10.24 -7.48
N ASP A 142 -3.03 -9.53 -6.56
CA ASP A 142 -4.20 -8.70 -6.85
C ASP A 142 -3.89 -7.62 -7.90
N VAL A 143 -2.74 -6.93 -7.77
CA VAL A 143 -2.30 -5.92 -8.74
C VAL A 143 -2.11 -6.53 -10.12
N ILE A 144 -1.45 -7.69 -10.22
CA ILE A 144 -1.20 -8.38 -11.50
C ILE A 144 -2.52 -8.69 -12.20
N ILE A 145 -3.47 -9.34 -11.50
CA ILE A 145 -4.75 -9.74 -12.09
C ILE A 145 -5.63 -8.52 -12.43
N GLN A 146 -5.70 -7.52 -11.55
CA GLN A 146 -6.49 -6.30 -11.84
C GLN A 146 -5.95 -5.57 -13.07
N THR A 147 -4.63 -5.50 -13.21
CA THR A 147 -3.98 -4.91 -14.39
C THR A 147 -4.30 -5.72 -15.65
N ALA A 148 -4.22 -7.05 -15.57
CA ALA A 148 -4.60 -7.93 -16.67
C ALA A 148 -6.05 -7.71 -17.12
N LEU A 149 -6.97 -7.60 -16.16
CA LEU A 149 -8.39 -7.34 -16.40
C LEU A 149 -8.65 -5.97 -17.04
N CYS A 150 -7.99 -4.93 -16.53
CA CYS A 150 -8.16 -3.55 -16.97
C CYS A 150 -7.61 -3.33 -18.40
N TYR A 151 -6.40 -3.81 -18.65
CA TYR A 151 -5.68 -3.60 -19.91
C TYR A 151 -5.75 -4.78 -20.88
N LYS A 152 -6.53 -5.81 -20.55
CA LYS A 152 -6.74 -7.03 -21.37
C LYS A 152 -5.43 -7.74 -21.72
N LEU A 153 -4.53 -7.86 -20.74
CA LEU A 153 -3.22 -8.49 -20.90
C LEU A 153 -3.31 -9.98 -20.58
N ASN A 154 -2.49 -10.79 -21.27
CA ASN A 154 -2.23 -12.16 -20.83
C ASN A 154 -1.11 -12.14 -19.78
N VAL A 155 -1.42 -12.61 -18.57
CA VAL A 155 -0.48 -12.67 -17.45
C VAL A 155 -0.18 -14.11 -16.98
N ASP A 156 -0.49 -15.11 -17.82
CA ASP A 156 -0.33 -16.52 -17.47
C ASP A 156 1.12 -16.87 -17.11
N GLU A 157 2.10 -16.29 -17.82
CA GLU A 157 3.52 -16.48 -17.54
C GLU A 157 3.89 -15.93 -16.15
N GLN A 158 3.43 -14.72 -15.82
CA GLN A 158 3.68 -14.07 -14.55
C GLN A 158 3.07 -14.86 -13.38
N LEU A 159 1.86 -15.41 -13.56
CA LEU A 159 1.24 -16.28 -12.57
C LEU A 159 1.98 -17.60 -12.43
N CYS A 160 2.50 -18.16 -13.53
CA CYS A 160 3.31 -19.37 -13.51
C CYS A 160 4.62 -19.16 -12.73
N LEU A 161 5.28 -18.01 -12.89
CA LEU A 161 6.49 -17.65 -12.15
C LEU A 161 6.27 -17.49 -10.63
N LEU A 162 5.02 -17.35 -10.19
CA LEU A 162 4.61 -17.18 -8.80
C LEU A 162 3.85 -18.40 -8.25
N SER A 163 3.80 -19.51 -8.99
CA SER A 163 2.96 -20.67 -8.66
C SER A 163 3.27 -21.28 -7.29
N ASP A 164 4.55 -21.33 -6.92
CA ASP A 164 4.99 -21.92 -5.65
C ASP A 164 4.53 -21.08 -4.47
N GLN A 165 4.61 -19.75 -4.60
CA GLN A 165 4.15 -18.80 -3.60
C GLN A 165 2.62 -18.84 -3.48
N ILE A 166 1.90 -18.91 -4.61
CA ILE A 166 0.44 -19.08 -4.64
C ILE A 166 0.03 -20.38 -3.93
N ALA A 167 0.74 -21.49 -4.19
CA ALA A 167 0.48 -22.76 -3.54
C ALA A 167 0.71 -22.70 -2.03
N GLY A 168 1.76 -22.00 -1.58
CA GLY A 168 2.01 -21.75 -0.16
C GLY A 168 0.85 -21.01 0.51
N ILE A 169 0.40 -19.90 -0.08
CA ILE A 169 -0.72 -19.10 0.45
C ILE A 169 -2.01 -19.92 0.55
N LYS A 170 -2.30 -20.76 -0.46
CA LYS A 170 -3.48 -21.63 -0.46
C LYS A 170 -3.55 -22.54 0.77
N THR A 171 -2.40 -22.96 1.32
CA THR A 171 -2.32 -23.85 2.48
C THR A 171 -2.33 -23.13 3.83
N GLU A 172 -2.27 -21.80 3.84
CA GLU A 172 -2.24 -21.00 5.06
C GLU A 172 -3.56 -21.11 5.83
N LYS A 173 -3.54 -21.14 7.16
CA LYS A 173 -4.77 -21.32 7.95
C LYS A 173 -5.34 -20.01 8.50
N ASP A 174 -4.60 -18.93 8.37
CA ASP A 174 -5.04 -17.62 8.83
C ASP A 174 -6.31 -17.15 8.09
N ALA A 175 -7.32 -16.75 8.84
CA ALA A 175 -8.63 -16.41 8.30
C ALA A 175 -8.59 -15.14 7.43
N GLU A 176 -7.72 -14.18 7.76
CA GLU A 176 -7.55 -12.96 6.96
C GLU A 176 -6.88 -13.30 5.62
N VAL A 177 -5.83 -14.12 5.65
CA VAL A 177 -5.14 -14.62 4.46
C VAL A 177 -6.10 -15.40 3.56
N GLN A 178 -6.92 -16.28 4.12
CA GLN A 178 -7.90 -17.06 3.35
C GLN A 178 -9.01 -16.20 2.74
N SER A 179 -9.46 -15.16 3.45
CA SER A 179 -10.41 -14.17 2.91
C SER A 179 -9.82 -13.42 1.71
N LYS A 180 -8.57 -12.94 1.82
CA LYS A 180 -7.85 -12.28 0.72
C LYS A 180 -7.63 -13.23 -0.46
N TYR A 181 -7.19 -14.46 -0.18
CA TYR A 181 -6.97 -15.48 -1.21
C TYR A 181 -8.27 -15.83 -1.97
N SER A 182 -9.41 -15.87 -1.29
CA SER A 182 -10.71 -16.12 -1.93
C SER A 182 -11.13 -14.97 -2.88
N LYS A 183 -10.78 -13.72 -2.54
CA LYS A 183 -10.96 -12.57 -3.44
C LYS A 183 -10.06 -12.69 -4.66
N PHE A 184 -8.79 -13.01 -4.46
CA PHE A 184 -7.83 -13.25 -5.53
C PHE A 184 -8.32 -14.34 -6.50
N THR A 185 -8.78 -15.49 -6.01
CA THR A 185 -9.30 -16.56 -6.89
C THR A 185 -10.52 -16.11 -7.69
N SER A 186 -11.39 -15.29 -7.10
CA SER A 186 -12.54 -14.73 -7.82
C SER A 186 -12.11 -13.80 -8.97
N LEU A 187 -11.04 -13.04 -8.78
CA LEU A 187 -10.45 -12.20 -9.83
C LEU A 187 -9.81 -13.06 -10.93
N VAL A 188 -9.13 -14.16 -10.58
CA VAL A 188 -8.55 -15.10 -11.55
C VAL A 188 -9.64 -15.75 -12.41
N ASP A 189 -10.79 -16.11 -11.83
CA ASP A 189 -11.93 -16.65 -12.58
C ASP A 189 -12.49 -15.63 -13.58
N LEU A 190 -12.59 -14.35 -13.18
CA LEU A 190 -13.00 -13.28 -14.07
C LEU A 190 -11.99 -13.09 -15.21
N TYR A 191 -10.70 -13.13 -14.91
CA TYR A 191 -9.62 -13.02 -15.89
C TYR A 191 -9.71 -14.16 -16.92
N ASN A 192 -9.89 -15.40 -16.47
CA ASN A 192 -10.03 -16.56 -17.35
C ASN A 192 -11.27 -16.46 -18.26
N LYS A 193 -12.40 -15.98 -17.71
CA LYS A 193 -13.62 -15.73 -18.51
C LYS A 193 -13.38 -14.65 -19.57
N GLN A 194 -12.75 -13.54 -19.20
CA GLN A 194 -12.42 -12.46 -20.12
C GLN A 194 -11.50 -12.96 -21.23
N LYS A 195 -10.44 -13.70 -20.90
CA LYS A 195 -9.51 -14.30 -21.86
C LYS A 195 -10.21 -15.23 -22.85
N ALA A 196 -11.09 -16.13 -22.37
CA ALA A 196 -11.82 -17.06 -23.22
C ALA A 196 -12.72 -16.37 -24.27
N GLN A 197 -13.26 -15.18 -23.96
CA GLN A 197 -14.05 -14.40 -24.90
C GLN A 197 -13.21 -13.88 -26.08
N TYR A 198 -11.91 -13.63 -25.90
CA TYR A 198 -11.03 -13.15 -26.97
C TYR A 198 -10.45 -14.29 -27.82
N THR A 199 -10.22 -15.46 -27.23
CA THR A 199 -9.76 -16.64 -27.99
C THR A 199 -10.85 -17.18 -28.94
N GLY A 200 -12.13 -16.92 -28.65
CA GLY A 200 -13.27 -17.34 -29.49
C GLY A 200 -13.45 -16.55 -30.80
N TYR A 201 -12.71 -15.47 -31.03
CA TYR A 201 -12.79 -14.65 -32.26
C TYR A 201 -11.66 -14.92 -33.28
N LEU A 202 -10.81 -15.92 -33.03
CA LEU A 202 -9.68 -16.29 -33.90
C LEU A 202 -9.89 -17.63 -34.65
N VAL A 203 -11.15 -18.01 -34.92
CA VAL A 203 -11.49 -19.18 -35.77
C VAL A 203 -11.90 -18.73 -37.16
#